data_AF-A0A522UE24-F1
#
_entry.id   AF-A0A522UE24-F1
#
_cell.length_a   1.000
_cell.length_b   1.000
_cell.length_c   1.000
_cell.angle_alpha   90.00
_cell.angle_beta   90.00
_cell.angle_gamma   90.00
#
_symmetry.space_group_name_H-M   'P 1'
#
loop_
_entity.id
_entity.type
_entity.pdbx_description
1 polymer ?
#
loop_
_entity_poly.entity_id
_entity_poly.type
_entity_poly.pdbx_seq_one_letter_code
_entity_poly.pdbx_strand_id
1 'polypeptide(L)'
;MKFNNHHSKHTGFTLVEMIIYVAFFTILSVLAVNATIMVMKSFYSLRLTQNLNQSATVALERMGREIRNAYDIDSAQSTFGTSPGRLTLNTKDSGGNNTTMEFYVDAGNQLRLKEGGVEKGPLVTKGVTFTNLVFRSITTPKSKAVKIEMTITDSRSELIKTTKFYDTIVLRGSAH
;
A
#
# COMPACT_ATOMS: atom_id res chain seq x y z
N MET A 1 -35.60 2.45 78.45
CA MET A 1 -35.54 2.69 76.99
C MET A 1 -34.34 3.60 76.74
N LYS A 2 -33.19 3.06 76.30
CA LYS A 2 -31.94 3.83 76.06
C LYS A 2 -31.77 3.96 74.54
N PHE A 3 -31.84 5.19 74.04
CA PHE A 3 -31.53 5.49 72.64
C PHE A 3 -30.01 5.57 72.49
N ASN A 4 -29.43 4.65 71.71
CA ASN A 4 -28.00 4.58 71.46
C ASN A 4 -27.66 5.41 70.21
N ASN A 5 -27.30 6.68 70.39
CA ASN A 5 -26.84 7.53 69.30
C ASN A 5 -25.44 7.11 68.85
N HIS A 6 -25.35 6.42 67.71
CA HIS A 6 -24.08 6.24 67.00
C HIS A 6 -23.72 7.56 66.30
N HIS A 7 -22.77 8.31 66.86
CA HIS A 7 -22.10 9.38 66.11
C HIS A 7 -21.06 8.75 65.19
N SER A 8 -21.36 8.68 63.89
CA SER A 8 -20.38 8.37 62.86
C SER A 8 -19.40 9.55 62.73
N LYS A 9 -18.15 9.37 63.15
CA LYS A 9 -17.08 10.35 62.90
C LYS A 9 -16.79 10.39 61.41
N HIS A 10 -17.14 11.50 60.75
CA HIS A 10 -16.62 11.81 59.42
C HIS A 10 -15.18 12.31 59.56
N THR A 11 -14.21 11.49 59.17
CA THR A 11 -12.80 11.90 59.08
C THR A 11 -12.57 12.55 57.72
N GLY A 12 -12.21 13.83 57.71
CA GLY A 12 -11.81 14.55 56.50
C GLY A 12 -10.41 14.13 56.03
N PHE A 13 -10.13 14.34 54.74
CA PHE A 13 -8.83 14.08 54.13
C PHE A 13 -7.78 15.11 54.56
N THR A 14 -6.53 14.66 54.76
CA THR A 14 -5.42 15.57 55.04
C THR A 14 -4.86 16.18 53.75
N LEU A 15 -4.28 17.38 53.85
CA LEU A 15 -3.69 18.06 52.69
C LEU A 15 -2.55 17.26 52.06
N VAL A 16 -1.75 16.56 52.88
CA VAL A 16 -0.66 15.70 52.42
C VAL A 16 -1.20 14.50 51.63
N GLU A 17 -2.29 13.89 52.08
CA GLU A 17 -2.92 12.75 51.40
C GLU A 17 -3.45 13.14 50.01
N MET A 18 -4.03 14.34 49.88
CA MET A 18 -4.46 14.89 48.58
C MET A 18 -3.30 15.09 47.61
N ILE A 19 -2.14 15.58 48.09
CA ILE A 19 -0.94 15.75 47.24
C ILE A 19 -0.46 14.40 46.71
N ILE A 20 -0.44 13.37 47.56
CA ILE A 20 -0.04 12.02 47.17
C ILE A 20 -1.00 11.48 46.09
N TYR A 21 -2.31 11.64 46.25
CA TYR A 21 -3.28 11.21 45.24
C TYR A 21 -3.13 11.95 43.92
N VAL A 22 -2.90 13.26 43.92
CA VAL A 22 -2.63 14.05 42.70
C VAL A 22 -1.34 13.58 42.04
N ALA A 23 -0.29 13.30 42.81
CA ALA A 23 0.97 12.79 42.26
C ALA A 23 0.78 11.44 41.56
N PHE A 24 0.07 10.49 42.18
CA PHE A 24 -0.23 9.21 41.53
C PHE A 24 -1.14 9.38 40.30
N PHE A 25 -2.15 10.24 40.40
CA PHE A 25 -3.08 10.48 39.30
C PHE A 25 -2.38 11.07 38.08
N THR A 26 -1.45 12.01 38.27
CA THR A 26 -0.69 12.61 37.17
C THR A 26 0.20 11.56 36.49
N ILE A 27 0.88 10.69 37.24
CA ILE A 27 1.67 9.59 36.69
C ILE A 27 0.80 8.65 35.85
N LEU A 28 -0.33 8.19 36.41
CA LEU A 28 -1.25 7.30 35.70
C LEU A 28 -1.84 7.95 34.45
N SER A 29 -2.16 9.25 34.52
CA SER A 29 -2.70 10.01 33.39
C SER A 29 -1.68 10.10 32.25
N VAL A 30 -0.41 10.38 32.55
CA VAL A 30 0.66 10.42 31.54
C VAL A 30 0.83 9.06 30.88
N LEU A 31 0.81 7.97 31.66
CA LEU A 31 0.88 6.62 31.13
C LEU A 31 -0.30 6.30 30.20
N ALA A 32 -1.53 6.66 30.61
CA ALA A 32 -2.74 6.43 29.82
C ALA A 32 -2.72 7.23 28.49
N VAL A 33 -2.27 8.49 28.53
CA VAL A 33 -2.13 9.33 27.33
C VAL A 33 -1.10 8.72 26.38
N ASN A 34 0.07 8.31 26.88
CA ASN A 34 1.11 7.68 26.07
C ASN A 34 0.64 6.36 25.45
N ALA A 35 -0.08 5.53 26.21
CA ALA A 35 -0.66 4.29 25.70
C ALA A 35 -1.66 4.58 24.56
N THR A 36 -2.50 5.60 24.71
CA THR A 36 -3.46 6.01 23.68
C THR A 36 -2.76 6.48 22.40
N ILE A 37 -1.73 7.32 22.52
CA ILE A 37 -0.93 7.78 21.37
C ILE A 37 -0.25 6.59 20.66
N MET A 38 0.28 5.64 21.41
CA MET A 38 0.90 4.43 20.85
C MET A 38 -0.09 3.60 20.04
N VAL A 39 -1.29 3.37 20.59
CA VAL A 39 -2.36 2.65 19.90
C VAL A 39 -2.77 3.36 18.62
N MET A 40 -2.93 4.69 18.65
CA MET A 40 -3.25 5.48 17.45
C MET A 40 -2.19 5.32 16.37
N LYS A 41 -0.90 5.47 16.71
CA LYS A 41 0.21 5.28 15.75
C LYS A 41 0.20 3.88 15.13
N SER A 42 -0.07 2.85 15.93
CA SER A 42 -0.20 1.47 15.45
C SER A 42 -1.36 1.32 14.47
N PHE A 43 -2.54 1.89 14.75
CA PHE A 43 -3.67 1.88 13.82
C PHE A 43 -3.35 2.54 12.48
N TYR A 44 -2.65 3.68 12.48
CA TYR A 44 -2.24 4.32 11.23
C TYR A 44 -1.23 3.47 10.45
N SER A 45 -0.26 2.86 11.13
CA SER A 45 0.72 1.96 10.50
C SER A 45 0.06 0.73 9.85
N LEU A 46 -0.94 0.15 10.53
CA LEU A 46 -1.75 -0.94 9.98
C LEU A 46 -2.49 -0.50 8.71
N ARG A 47 -3.10 0.69 8.73
CA ARG A 47 -3.81 1.24 7.57
C ARG A 47 -2.87 1.49 6.38
N LEU A 48 -1.67 2.02 6.61
CA LEU A 48 -0.65 2.17 5.56
C LEU A 48 -0.27 0.81 4.96
N THR A 49 -0.08 -0.20 5.81
CA THR A 49 0.27 -1.56 5.36
C THR A 49 -0.86 -2.18 4.53
N GLN A 50 -2.12 -2.03 4.97
CA GLN A 50 -3.29 -2.48 4.22
C GLN A 50 -3.40 -1.79 2.85
N ASN A 51 -3.26 -0.47 2.82
CA ASN A 51 -3.26 0.32 1.59
C ASN A 51 -2.19 -0.14 0.59
N LEU A 52 -0.95 -0.35 1.07
CA LEU A 52 0.15 -0.83 0.25
C LEU A 52 -0.14 -2.22 -0.33
N ASN A 53 -0.56 -3.15 0.51
CA ASN A 53 -0.87 -4.51 0.07
C ASN A 53 -2.02 -4.52 -0.95
N GLN A 54 -3.10 -3.79 -0.68
CA GLN A 54 -4.23 -3.70 -1.62
C GLN A 54 -3.79 -3.09 -2.96
N SER A 55 -2.99 -2.02 -2.93
CA SER A 55 -2.49 -1.38 -4.15
C SER A 55 -1.54 -2.28 -4.94
N ALA A 56 -0.66 -3.02 -4.25
CA ALA A 56 0.21 -4.01 -4.87
C ALA A 56 -0.61 -5.14 -5.51
N THR A 57 -1.60 -5.70 -4.81
CA THR A 57 -2.49 -6.73 -5.35
C THR A 57 -3.20 -6.24 -6.60
N VAL A 58 -3.84 -5.06 -6.56
CA VAL A 58 -4.55 -4.51 -7.73
C VAL A 58 -3.59 -4.30 -8.91
N ALA A 59 -2.40 -3.73 -8.66
CA ALA A 59 -1.41 -3.49 -9.69
C ALA A 59 -0.89 -4.80 -10.32
N LEU A 60 -0.50 -5.77 -9.51
CA LEU A 60 0.04 -7.06 -9.96
C LEU A 60 -1.03 -7.93 -10.63
N GLU A 61 -2.26 -7.95 -10.12
CA GLU A 61 -3.36 -8.66 -10.76
C GLU A 61 -3.71 -8.04 -12.12
N ARG A 62 -3.74 -6.70 -12.21
CA ARG A 62 -3.98 -6.01 -13.47
C ARG A 62 -2.87 -6.29 -14.47
N MET A 63 -1.61 -6.03 -14.11
CA MET A 63 -0.46 -6.30 -14.97
C MET A 63 -0.40 -7.78 -15.36
N GLY A 64 -0.57 -8.69 -14.41
CA GLY A 64 -0.52 -10.12 -14.65
C GLY A 64 -1.64 -10.62 -15.55
N ARG A 65 -2.84 -10.04 -15.50
CA ARG A 65 -3.89 -10.38 -16.46
C ARG A 65 -3.51 -9.93 -17.87
N GLU A 66 -3.11 -8.68 -18.04
CA GLU A 66 -2.78 -8.16 -19.38
C GLU A 66 -1.55 -8.84 -19.98
N ILE A 67 -0.52 -9.12 -19.18
CA ILE A 67 0.66 -9.88 -19.63
C ILE A 67 0.27 -11.29 -20.06
N ARG A 68 -0.60 -12.00 -19.31
CA ARG A 68 -1.05 -13.34 -19.72
C ARG A 68 -1.83 -13.30 -21.04
N ASN A 69 -2.66 -12.28 -21.24
CA ASN A 69 -3.52 -12.13 -22.40
C ASN A 69 -2.78 -11.62 -23.65
N ALA A 70 -1.64 -10.95 -23.47
CA ALA A 70 -0.82 -10.48 -24.57
C ALA A 70 -0.28 -11.64 -25.40
N TYR A 71 -0.24 -11.44 -26.72
CA TYR A 71 0.38 -12.38 -27.64
C TYR A 71 1.86 -12.08 -27.88
N ASP A 72 2.29 -10.83 -27.65
CA ASP A 72 3.69 -10.46 -27.73
C ASP A 72 4.05 -9.28 -26.80
N ILE A 73 5.36 -9.12 -26.55
CA ILE A 73 5.95 -7.97 -25.87
C ILE A 73 6.54 -7.04 -26.94
N ASP A 74 6.05 -5.81 -27.03
CA ASP A 74 6.66 -4.80 -27.88
C ASP A 74 7.95 -4.30 -27.23
N SER A 75 9.07 -4.90 -27.63
CA SER A 75 10.39 -4.57 -27.09
C SER A 75 10.90 -3.22 -27.57
N ALA A 76 10.38 -2.68 -28.67
CA ALA A 76 10.79 -1.38 -29.20
C ALA A 76 10.14 -0.22 -28.42
N GLN A 77 8.89 -0.41 -27.98
CA GLN A 77 8.14 0.56 -27.18
C GLN A 77 8.22 0.29 -25.66
N SER A 78 9.05 -0.66 -25.24
CA SER A 78 9.28 -0.98 -23.82
C SER A 78 10.65 -0.48 -23.35
N THR A 79 10.75 -0.15 -22.06
CA THR A 79 12.00 0.22 -21.39
C THR A 79 12.22 -0.73 -20.23
N PHE A 80 13.16 -1.68 -20.40
CA PHE A 80 13.47 -2.73 -19.44
C PHE A 80 14.72 -2.42 -18.60
N GLY A 81 14.79 -3.00 -17.41
CA GLY A 81 15.98 -2.97 -16.55
C GLY A 81 16.25 -1.62 -15.86
N THR A 82 15.43 -0.60 -16.10
CA THR A 82 15.53 0.73 -15.50
C THR A 82 14.26 1.10 -14.75
N SER A 83 14.35 2.13 -13.90
CA SER A 83 13.21 2.74 -13.23
C SER A 83 13.17 4.25 -13.52
N PRO A 84 12.03 4.81 -13.94
CA PRO A 84 10.77 4.12 -14.21
C PRO A 84 10.85 3.30 -15.50
N GLY A 85 10.47 2.02 -15.40
CA GLY A 85 10.32 1.13 -16.54
C GLY A 85 9.00 1.36 -17.27
N ARG A 86 8.96 0.94 -18.52
CA ARG A 86 7.78 0.98 -19.39
C ARG A 86 7.58 -0.39 -20.01
N LEU A 87 6.37 -0.93 -19.94
CA LEU A 87 6.02 -2.20 -20.56
C LEU A 87 4.91 -1.97 -21.56
N THR A 88 5.17 -2.28 -22.82
CA THR A 88 4.19 -2.24 -23.91
C THR A 88 3.96 -3.66 -24.40
N LEU A 89 2.69 -4.06 -24.41
CA LEU A 89 2.22 -5.40 -24.77
C LEU A 89 1.37 -5.31 -26.03
N ASN A 90 1.57 -6.25 -26.94
CA ASN A 90 0.73 -6.44 -28.10
C ASN A 90 -0.42 -7.40 -27.72
N THR A 91 -1.64 -6.91 -27.85
CA THR A 91 -2.86 -7.62 -27.44
C THR A 91 -3.99 -7.37 -28.42
N LYS A 92 -5.17 -7.94 -28.17
CA LYS A 92 -6.38 -7.69 -28.93
C LYS A 92 -7.41 -6.95 -28.09
N ASP A 93 -8.15 -6.04 -28.71
CA ASP A 93 -9.32 -5.40 -28.08
C ASP A 93 -10.49 -6.39 -27.96
N SER A 94 -11.61 -5.96 -27.37
CA SER A 94 -12.82 -6.78 -27.24
C SER A 94 -13.44 -7.20 -28.59
N GLY A 95 -13.11 -6.50 -29.68
CA GLY A 95 -13.52 -6.83 -31.04
C GLY A 95 -12.54 -7.75 -31.78
N GLY A 96 -11.43 -8.14 -31.15
CA GLY A 96 -10.39 -8.97 -31.76
C GLY A 96 -9.38 -8.22 -32.64
N ASN A 97 -9.45 -6.88 -32.69
CA ASN A 97 -8.48 -6.07 -33.43
C ASN A 97 -7.19 -5.92 -32.63
N ASN A 98 -6.06 -5.83 -33.34
CA ASN A 98 -4.78 -5.61 -32.70
C ASN A 98 -4.75 -4.24 -32.02
N THR A 99 -4.29 -4.22 -30.77
CA THR A 99 -4.12 -3.02 -29.97
C THR A 99 -2.89 -3.19 -29.07
N THR A 100 -2.50 -2.11 -28.41
CA THR A 100 -1.40 -2.13 -27.44
C THR A 100 -1.91 -1.85 -26.04
N MET A 101 -1.30 -2.50 -25.05
CA MET A 101 -1.51 -2.21 -23.64
C MET A 101 -0.20 -1.76 -23.02
N GLU A 102 -0.20 -0.59 -22.40
CA GLU A 102 1.01 0.05 -21.91
C GLU A 102 0.91 0.37 -20.42
N PHE A 103 1.91 -0.09 -19.66
CA PHE A 103 2.09 0.20 -18.24
C PHE A 103 3.30 1.10 -18.05
N TYR A 104 3.10 2.20 -17.34
CA TYR A 104 4.17 3.15 -17.05
C TYR A 104 3.87 3.95 -15.77
N VAL A 105 4.90 4.60 -15.23
CA VAL A 105 4.77 5.52 -14.10
C VAL A 105 4.80 6.96 -14.61
N ASP A 106 3.83 7.78 -14.19
CA ASP A 106 3.78 9.20 -14.54
C ASP A 106 4.70 10.07 -13.65
N ALA A 107 4.74 11.38 -13.93
CA ALA A 107 5.54 12.32 -13.15
C ALA A 107 5.13 12.45 -11.66
N GLY A 108 3.93 11.96 -11.29
CA GLY A 108 3.43 11.92 -9.92
C GLY A 108 3.70 10.58 -9.22
N ASN A 109 4.56 9.74 -9.79
CA ASN A 109 4.85 8.38 -9.33
C ASN A 109 3.60 7.49 -9.24
N GLN A 110 2.60 7.70 -10.10
CA GLN A 110 1.41 6.85 -10.18
C GLN A 110 1.55 5.86 -11.32
N LEU A 111 1.19 4.60 -11.06
CA LEU A 111 1.07 3.59 -12.11
C LEU A 111 -0.14 3.90 -13.00
N ARG A 112 0.12 4.07 -14.29
CA ARG A 112 -0.86 4.38 -15.33
C ARG A 112 -1.00 3.24 -16.32
N LEU A 113 -2.14 3.25 -17.01
CA LEU A 113 -2.49 2.30 -18.05
C LEU A 113 -2.96 3.05 -19.29
N LYS A 114 -2.40 2.69 -20.44
CA LYS A 114 -2.94 3.05 -21.76
C LYS A 114 -3.36 1.83 -22.54
N GLU A 115 -4.42 1.97 -23.31
CA GLU A 115 -4.88 0.96 -24.26
C GLU A 115 -5.09 1.65 -25.62
N GLY A 116 -4.43 1.13 -26.66
CA GLY A 116 -4.50 1.72 -28.01
C GLY A 116 -4.06 3.19 -28.04
N GLY A 117 -3.13 3.58 -27.17
CA GLY A 117 -2.66 4.97 -27.01
C GLY A 117 -3.56 5.88 -26.17
N VAL A 118 -4.71 5.40 -25.70
CA VAL A 118 -5.65 6.17 -24.87
C VAL A 118 -5.45 5.87 -23.39
N GLU A 119 -5.30 6.93 -22.59
CA GLU A 119 -5.20 6.85 -21.13
C GLU A 119 -6.47 6.26 -20.49
N LYS A 120 -6.30 5.25 -19.64
CA LYS A 120 -7.36 4.67 -18.80
C LYS A 120 -7.33 5.20 -17.36
N GLY A 121 -6.32 6.00 -17.00
CA GLY A 121 -6.17 6.59 -15.68
C GLY A 121 -5.27 5.79 -14.74
N PRO A 122 -5.25 6.15 -13.43
CA PRO A 122 -4.41 5.50 -12.44
C PRO A 122 -4.95 4.13 -12.06
N LEU A 123 -4.06 3.16 -11.90
CA LEU A 123 -4.44 1.78 -11.53
C LEU A 123 -4.67 1.58 -10.03
N VAL A 124 -4.07 2.42 -9.19
CA VAL A 124 -4.13 2.30 -7.73
C VAL A 124 -4.77 3.53 -7.08
N THR A 125 -5.09 3.41 -5.79
CA THR A 125 -5.64 4.50 -4.99
C THR A 125 -4.67 5.68 -4.89
N LYS A 126 -5.22 6.90 -4.93
CA LYS A 126 -4.49 8.15 -4.66
C LYS A 126 -3.83 8.06 -3.27
N GLY A 127 -2.50 8.24 -3.23
CA GLY A 127 -1.70 8.22 -1.99
C GLY A 127 -0.59 7.17 -1.98
N VAL A 128 -0.68 6.14 -2.83
CA VAL A 128 0.42 5.19 -3.05
C VAL A 128 1.25 5.63 -4.25
N THR A 129 2.56 5.70 -4.07
CA THR A 129 3.51 6.07 -5.12
C THR A 129 4.42 4.91 -5.47
N PHE A 130 4.77 4.77 -6.74
CA PHE A 130 5.70 3.78 -7.27
C PHE A 130 7.08 4.44 -7.38
N THR A 131 7.89 4.27 -6.33
CA THR A 131 9.25 4.85 -6.27
C THR A 131 10.26 4.05 -7.08
N ASN A 132 9.99 2.77 -7.33
CA ASN A 132 10.73 1.97 -8.28
C ASN A 132 9.75 1.07 -9.04
N LEU A 133 9.82 1.05 -10.37
CA LEU A 133 9.13 0.08 -11.20
C LEU A 133 10.08 -0.37 -12.29
N VAL A 134 10.46 -1.64 -12.28
CA VAL A 134 11.38 -2.23 -13.27
C VAL A 134 10.68 -3.42 -13.89
N PHE A 135 10.70 -3.46 -15.21
CA PHE A 135 10.30 -4.63 -15.99
C PHE A 135 11.54 -5.31 -16.55
N ARG A 136 11.52 -6.65 -16.59
CA ARG A 136 12.54 -7.45 -17.30
C ARG A 136 11.83 -8.45 -18.20
N SER A 137 12.19 -8.46 -19.48
CA SER A 137 11.74 -9.47 -20.42
C SER A 137 12.58 -10.74 -20.26
N ILE A 138 11.91 -11.90 -20.28
CA ILE A 138 12.51 -13.23 -20.30
C ILE A 138 11.95 -13.92 -21.54
N THR A 139 12.79 -14.12 -22.55
CA THR A 139 12.37 -14.76 -23.80
C THR A 139 13.13 -16.07 -23.99
N THR A 140 12.38 -17.13 -24.30
CA THR A 140 12.88 -18.45 -24.68
C THR A 140 12.24 -18.85 -26.01
N PRO A 141 12.78 -19.86 -26.73
CA PRO A 141 12.18 -20.32 -27.99
C PRO A 141 10.72 -20.79 -27.88
N LYS A 142 10.25 -21.15 -26.68
CA LYS A 142 8.91 -21.70 -26.44
C LYS A 142 7.99 -20.77 -25.66
N SER A 143 8.51 -19.69 -25.07
CA SER A 143 7.76 -18.89 -24.12
C SER A 143 8.40 -17.52 -23.87
N LYS A 144 7.55 -16.52 -23.65
CA LYS A 144 7.92 -15.18 -23.20
C LYS A 144 7.34 -14.94 -21.81
N ALA A 145 8.06 -14.22 -20.96
CA ALA A 145 7.62 -13.82 -19.64
C ALA A 145 8.14 -12.43 -19.29
N VAL A 146 7.47 -11.79 -18.33
CA VAL A 146 7.87 -10.49 -17.77
C VAL A 146 8.04 -10.65 -16.28
N LYS A 147 9.24 -10.33 -15.77
CA LYS A 147 9.46 -10.12 -14.35
C LYS A 147 9.18 -8.66 -14.00
N ILE A 148 8.39 -8.46 -12.96
CA ILE A 148 8.02 -7.16 -12.41
C ILE A 148 8.74 -7.00 -11.08
N GLU A 149 9.39 -5.86 -10.89
CA GLU A 149 10.01 -5.47 -9.62
C GLU A 149 9.50 -4.08 -9.26
N MET A 150 8.64 -3.98 -8.24
CA MET A 150 8.04 -2.71 -7.84
C MET A 150 8.34 -2.39 -6.38
N THR A 151 8.65 -1.12 -6.09
CA THR A 151 8.69 -0.56 -4.75
C THR A 151 7.60 0.49 -4.66
N ILE A 152 6.72 0.33 -3.69
CA ILE A 152 5.63 1.25 -3.44
C ILE A 152 5.73 1.88 -2.06
N THR A 153 5.32 3.14 -1.98
CA THR A 153 5.39 3.96 -0.78
C THR A 153 4.04 4.62 -0.53
N ASP A 154 3.54 4.53 0.71
CA ASP A 154 2.38 5.26 1.22
C ASP A 154 2.85 6.15 2.37
N SER A 155 2.49 7.42 2.32
CA SER A 155 2.84 8.43 3.31
C SER A 155 1.58 9.09 3.84
N ARG A 156 1.39 9.06 5.16
CA ARG A 156 0.34 9.80 5.86
C ARG A 156 0.95 10.61 7.00
N SER A 157 0.94 11.93 6.86
CA SER A 157 1.62 12.84 7.80
C SER A 157 3.10 12.43 7.94
N GLU A 158 3.58 12.12 9.14
CA GLU A 158 4.97 11.72 9.40
C GLU A 158 5.23 10.22 9.20
N LEU A 159 4.19 9.41 8.99
CA LEU A 159 4.33 7.97 8.83
C LEU A 159 4.51 7.62 7.35
N ILE A 160 5.69 7.10 7.03
CA ILE A 160 6.05 6.61 5.69
C ILE A 160 6.28 5.10 5.78
N LYS A 161 5.64 4.34 4.90
CA LYS A 161 5.88 2.91 4.75
C LYS A 161 6.23 2.61 3.30
N THR A 162 7.29 1.84 3.11
CA THR A 162 7.79 1.42 1.79
C THR A 162 7.93 -0.10 1.77
N THR A 163 7.42 -0.74 0.73
CA THR A 163 7.46 -2.20 0.55
C THR A 163 7.83 -2.55 -0.88
N LYS A 164 8.59 -3.64 -1.05
CA LYS A 164 8.99 -4.19 -2.34
C LYS A 164 8.15 -5.41 -2.69
N PHE A 165 7.75 -5.52 -3.95
CA PHE A 165 7.01 -6.65 -4.50
C PHE A 165 7.67 -7.14 -5.78
N TYR A 166 7.57 -8.43 -6.01
CA TYR A 166 8.13 -9.12 -7.16
C TYR A 166 7.09 -10.09 -7.71
N ASP A 167 6.98 -10.15 -9.03
CA ASP A 167 6.19 -11.17 -9.71
C ASP A 167 6.86 -11.55 -11.04
N THR A 168 6.57 -12.74 -11.56
CA THR A 168 7.00 -13.18 -12.89
C THR A 168 5.83 -13.82 -13.59
N ILE A 169 5.39 -13.19 -14.68
CA ILE A 169 4.21 -13.61 -15.42
C ILE A 169 4.61 -14.08 -16.81
N VAL A 170 4.18 -15.28 -17.17
CA VAL A 170 4.37 -15.89 -18.48
C VAL A 170 3.23 -15.46 -19.42
N LEU A 171 3.56 -15.08 -20.65
CA LEU A 171 2.59 -14.81 -21.71
C LEU A 171 1.92 -16.11 -22.14
N ARG A 172 0.60 -16.11 -22.32
CA ARG A 172 -0.13 -17.27 -22.85
C ARG A 172 -0.48 -17.12 -24.33
N GLY A 173 -0.58 -15.89 -24.83
CA GLY A 173 -0.93 -15.63 -26.23
C GLY A 173 0.19 -15.92 -27.23
N SER A 174 1.41 -16.23 -26.78
CA SER A 174 2.57 -16.45 -27.67
C SER A 174 2.67 -17.87 -28.25
N ALA A 175 1.70 -18.75 -27.94
CA ALA A 175 1.68 -20.13 -28.41
C ALA A 175 0.61 -20.30 -29.50
N HIS A 176 0.81 -19.66 -30.65
CA HIS A 176 0.15 -20.02 -31.92
C HIS A 176 1.01 -19.57 -33.10
#